data_AF-A0A2J7ZWJ8-F1
#
_entry.id   AF-A0A2J7ZWJ8-F1
#
_cell.length_a   1.000
_cell.length_b   1.000
_cell.length_c   1.000
_cell.angle_alpha   90.00
_cell.angle_beta   90.00
_cell.angle_gamma   90.00
#
_symmetry.space_group_name_H-M   'P 1'
#
loop_
_entity.id
_entity.type
_entity.pdbx_description
1 polymer ?
#
loop_
_entity_poly.entity_id
_entity_poly.type
_entity_poly.pdbx_seq_one_letter_code
_entity_poly.pdbx_strand_id
1 'polypeptide(L)'
;MSLSRTSKLLQYINFRMRVTLVDSRQIVGRFMAFDRHMNLVLGDSEEFRRLPPKKGKSEEEREERRVLGLVLLRGELLISLTIEGPPPNDDMRTERSGTAASGEPWDAACLQRPRARRLR
;
A
#
# COMPACT_ATOMS: atom_id res chain seq x y z
N MET A 1 32.40 -20.40 -0.01
CA MET A 1 31.02 -20.43 -0.57
C MET A 1 30.47 -19.01 -0.59
N SER A 2 30.51 -18.34 -1.74
CA SER A 2 29.87 -17.03 -1.88
C SER A 2 28.36 -17.25 -1.93
N LEU A 3 27.70 -17.12 -0.77
CA LEU A 3 26.25 -16.94 -0.71
C LEU A 3 25.91 -15.75 -1.60
N SER A 4 25.43 -16.04 -2.81
CA SER A 4 24.91 -15.08 -3.77
C SER A 4 23.96 -14.14 -3.02
N ARG A 5 24.33 -12.88 -2.81
CA ARG A 5 23.56 -11.94 -1.95
C ARG A 5 22.09 -11.84 -2.37
N THR A 6 21.80 -12.14 -3.63
CA THR A 6 20.46 -12.25 -4.22
C THR A 6 19.58 -13.33 -3.58
N SER A 7 20.14 -14.45 -3.12
CA SER A 7 19.35 -15.54 -2.52
C SER A 7 18.76 -15.17 -1.16
N LYS A 8 19.39 -14.25 -0.43
CA LYS A 8 18.85 -13.72 0.82
C LYS A 8 17.66 -12.78 0.58
N LEU A 9 17.71 -11.97 -0.48
CA LEU A 9 16.61 -11.05 -0.82
C LEU A 9 15.36 -11.79 -1.28
N LEU A 10 15.50 -12.93 -1.96
CA LEU A 10 14.38 -13.80 -2.32
C LEU A 10 13.60 -14.31 -1.10
N GLN A 11 14.26 -14.51 0.05
CA GLN A 11 13.59 -14.97 1.28
C GLN A 11 12.73 -13.88 1.93
N TYR A 12 12.96 -12.62 1.58
CA TYR A 12 12.25 -11.48 2.14
C TYR A 12 11.10 -11.00 1.26
N ILE A 13 10.72 -11.75 0.21
CA ILE A 13 9.53 -11.45 -0.58
C ILE A 13 8.29 -11.50 0.34
N ASN A 14 7.38 -10.56 0.13
CA ASN A 14 6.17 -10.30 0.90
C ASN A 14 6.38 -9.78 2.34
N PHE A 15 7.62 -9.63 2.81
CA PHE A 15 7.86 -9.03 4.12
C PHE A 15 7.59 -7.54 4.09
N ARG A 16 7.22 -7.00 5.25
CA ARG A 16 7.12 -5.56 5.46
C ARG A 16 8.50 -5.02 5.79
N MET A 17 9.05 -4.24 4.87
CA MET A 17 10.40 -3.72 4.97
C MET A 17 10.39 -2.19 5.00
N ARG A 18 11.33 -1.63 5.75
CA ARG A 18 11.67 -0.22 5.75
C ARG A 18 12.90 -0.01 4.88
N VAL A 19 12.74 0.86 3.89
CA VAL A 19 13.75 1.26 2.92
C VAL A 19 14.22 2.65 3.26
N THR A 20 15.53 2.85 3.29
CA THR A 20 16.15 4.18 3.43
C THR A 20 16.69 4.63 2.09
N LEU A 21 16.22 5.77 1.64
CA LEU A 21 16.69 6.43 0.43
C LEU A 21 17.88 7.34 0.75
N VAL A 22 18.63 7.71 -0.30
CA VAL A 22 19.74 8.68 -0.22
C VAL A 22 19.30 10.03 0.33
N ASP A 23 18.07 10.43 0.04
CA ASP A 23 17.50 11.71 0.47
C ASP A 23 17.06 11.72 1.95
N SER A 24 17.51 10.76 2.76
CA SER A 24 17.10 10.52 4.16
C SER A 24 15.63 10.13 4.37
N ARG A 25 14.86 10.00 3.28
CA ARG A 25 13.47 9.53 3.31
C ARG A 25 13.41 8.05 3.69
N GLN A 26 12.42 7.70 4.50
CA GLN A 26 12.15 6.31 4.86
C GLN A 26 10.86 5.88 4.21
N ILE A 27 10.87 4.78 3.46
CA ILE A 27 9.66 4.21 2.87
C ILE A 27 9.41 2.86 3.54
N VAL A 28 8.22 2.65 4.09
CA VAL A 28 7.81 1.34 4.61
C VAL A 28 6.79 0.74 3.65
N GLY A 29 6.98 -0.51 3.26
CA GLY A 29 6.06 -1.18 2.34
C GLY A 29 6.29 -2.69 2.28
N ARG A 30 5.39 -3.39 1.57
CA ARG A 30 5.51 -4.82 1.28
C ARG A 30 6.50 -5.02 0.14
N PHE A 31 7.57 -5.77 0.39
CA PHE A 31 8.56 -6.07 -0.64
C PHE A 31 8.04 -7.13 -1.62
N MET A 32 7.72 -6.74 -2.85
CA MET A 32 7.13 -7.67 -3.83
C MET A 32 8.15 -8.25 -4.79
N ALA A 33 9.10 -7.44 -5.26
CA ALA A 33 10.08 -7.85 -6.25
C ALA A 33 11.42 -7.16 -6.09
N PHE A 34 12.46 -7.83 -6.58
CA PHE A 34 13.83 -7.35 -6.63
C PHE A 34 14.40 -7.52 -8.05
N ASP A 35 15.24 -6.59 -8.47
CA ASP A 35 15.95 -6.62 -9.75
C ASP A 35 17.47 -6.73 -9.55
N ARG A 36 18.19 -7.07 -10.63
CA ARG A 36 19.65 -7.08 -10.70
C ARG A 36 20.26 -5.73 -10.30
N HIS A 37 19.59 -4.63 -10.64
CA HIS A 37 20.03 -3.28 -10.32
C HIS A 37 19.61 -2.82 -8.92
N MET A 38 19.03 -3.69 -8.09
CA MET A 38 18.35 -3.33 -6.84
C MET A 38 17.13 -2.42 -7.06
N ASN A 39 16.51 -2.47 -8.24
CA ASN A 39 15.18 -1.90 -8.41
C ASN A 39 14.20 -2.69 -7.54
N LEU A 40 13.43 -1.98 -6.72
CA LEU A 40 12.50 -2.61 -5.79
C LEU A 40 11.07 -2.23 -6.14
N VAL A 41 10.18 -3.21 -6.01
CA VAL A 41 8.75 -2.99 -6.07
C VAL A 41 8.20 -3.11 -4.64
N LEU A 42 7.62 -2.02 -4.16
CA LEU A 42 6.98 -1.95 -2.85
C LEU A 42 5.47 -1.79 -3.02
N GLY A 43 4.70 -2.69 -2.42
CA GLY A 43 3.24 -2.59 -2.30
C GLY A 43 2.84 -1.83 -1.03
N ASP A 44 1.75 -1.07 -1.11
CA ASP A 44 1.18 -0.30 0.00
C ASP A 44 2.21 0.54 0.76
N SER A 45 3.01 1.27 -0.01
CA SER A 45 4.17 2.02 0.45
C SER A 45 3.77 3.32 1.13
N GLU A 46 4.47 3.64 2.21
CA GLU A 46 4.27 4.84 3.01
C GLU A 46 5.61 5.55 3.21
N GLU A 47 5.69 6.81 2.76
CA GLU A 47 6.85 7.67 2.98
C GLU A 47 6.73 8.34 4.34
N PHE A 48 7.76 8.16 5.15
CA PHE A 48 8.01 8.86 6.41
C PHE A 48 9.17 9.82 6.21
N ARG A 49 8.91 11.10 6.44
CA ARG A 49 9.95 12.13 6.53
C ARG A 49 10.32 12.33 7.99
N ARG A 50 11.59 12.06 8.32
CA ARG A 50 12.13 12.36 9.65
C ARG A 50 12.41 13.85 9.73
N LEU A 51 11.47 14.61 10.29
CA LEU A 51 11.76 15.97 10.73
C LEU A 51 12.76 15.91 11.89
N PRO A 52 13.74 16.82 11.97
CA PRO A 52 14.69 16.83 13.08
C PRO A 52 13.97 17.09 14.41
N PRO A 53 14.23 16.31 15.47
CA PRO A 53 13.56 16.47 16.75
C PRO A 53 13.94 17.82 17.37
N LYS A 54 12.98 18.75 17.49
CA LYS A 54 13.16 19.96 18.28
C LYS A 54 12.97 19.63 19.76
N LYS A 55 13.98 19.96 20.59
CA LYS A 55 13.95 19.78 22.04
C LYS A 55 12.73 20.49 22.65
N GLY A 56 11.84 19.74 23.32
CA GLY A 56 10.91 20.28 24.31
C GLY A 56 9.41 20.21 24.02
N LYS A 57 8.95 19.57 22.93
CA LYS A 57 7.53 19.23 22.73
C LYS A 57 7.39 17.77 22.30
N SER A 58 6.29 17.16 22.74
CA SER A 58 5.95 15.75 22.61
C SER A 58 6.25 15.18 21.22
N GLU A 59 6.73 13.95 21.21
CA GLU A 59 7.07 13.06 20.08
C GLU A 59 5.90 12.81 19.08
N GLU A 60 4.78 13.52 19.23
CA GLU A 60 3.45 13.14 18.75
C GLU A 60 2.95 13.88 17.51
N GLU A 61 3.63 14.92 17.00
CA GLU A 61 3.37 15.39 15.62
C GLU A 61 4.09 14.46 14.62
N ARG A 62 3.53 13.25 14.56
CA ARG A 62 3.68 12.20 13.57
C ARG A 62 4.54 12.61 12.38
N GLU A 63 5.65 11.88 12.21
CA GLU A 63 6.32 11.69 10.93
C GLU A 63 5.33 11.92 9.77
N GLU A 64 5.62 12.88 8.88
CA GLU A 64 4.72 13.24 7.78
C GLU A 64 4.53 12.01 6.89
N ARG A 65 3.43 11.26 7.14
CA ARG A 65 3.11 10.00 6.48
C ARG A 65 2.37 10.31 5.20
N ARG A 66 3.03 10.05 4.06
CA ARG A 66 2.39 10.12 2.74
C ARG A 66 2.20 8.71 2.21
N VAL A 67 0.95 8.34 1.95
CA VAL A 67 0.61 7.05 1.34
C VAL A 67 0.88 7.16 -0.16
N LEU A 68 1.75 6.30 -0.68
CA LEU A 68 2.11 6.24 -2.10
C LEU A 68 1.39 5.09 -2.81
N GLY A 69 1.10 3.99 -2.10
CA GLY A 69 0.53 2.78 -2.71
C GLY A 69 1.60 1.92 -3.38
N LEU A 70 1.42 1.58 -4.66
CA LEU A 70 2.40 0.80 -5.41
C LEU A 70 3.54 1.70 -5.91
N VAL A 71 4.78 1.41 -5.51
CA VAL A 71 5.95 2.21 -5.87
C VAL A 71 7.05 1.32 -6.44
N LEU A 72 7.66 1.79 -7.52
CA LEU A 72 8.91 1.26 -8.05
C LEU A 72 10.04 2.21 -7.69
N LEU A 73 11.00 1.71 -6.91
CA LEU A 73 12.20 2.44 -6.54
C LEU A 73 13.38 2.02 -7.41
N ARG A 74 14.17 3.00 -7.84
CA ARG A 74 15.43 2.78 -8.55
C ARG A 74 16.52 2.40 -7.56
N GLY A 75 17.27 1.34 -7.85
CA GLY A 75 18.27 0.82 -6.91
C GLY A 75 19.47 1.71 -6.63
N GLU A 76 19.73 2.71 -7.48
CA GLU A 76 20.77 3.73 -7.23
C GLU A 76 20.47 4.62 -6.03
N LEU A 77 19.20 4.86 -5.72
CA LEU A 77 18.79 5.76 -4.63
C LEU A 77 18.70 5.04 -3.28
N LEU A 78 19.06 3.77 -3.22
CA LEU A 78 18.78 2.90 -2.08
C LEU A 78 20.03 2.72 -1.21
N ILE A 79 19.96 3.12 0.05
CA ILE A 79 21.08 2.97 1.01
C ILE A 79 20.99 1.65 1.75
N SER A 80 19.88 1.43 2.47
CA SER A 80 19.73 0.25 3.31
C SER A 80 18.27 -0.20 3.46
N LEU A 81 18.12 -1.49 3.76
CA LEU A 81 16.84 -2.19 3.95
C LEU A 81 16.82 -2.80 5.34
N THR A 82 15.73 -2.59 6.08
CA THR A 82 15.48 -3.23 7.39
C THR A 82 14.11 -3.91 7.40
N ILE A 83 13.98 -5.01 8.13
CA ILE A 83 12.72 -5.75 8.27
C ILE A 83 11.95 -5.10 9.42
N GLU A 84 10.71 -4.66 9.14
CA GLU A 84 9.86 -4.01 10.14
C GLU A 84 8.91 -5.03 10.78
N GLY A 85 8.31 -5.92 9.98
CA GLY A 85 7.33 -6.88 10.48
C GLY A 85 7.15 -8.12 9.59
N PRO A 86 6.51 -9.17 10.13
CA PRO A 86 6.16 -10.37 9.37
C PRO A 86 5.21 -10.01 8.21
N PRO A 87 5.16 -10.83 7.14
CA PRO A 87 4.31 -10.59 5.99
C PRO A 87 2.83 -10.46 6.43
N PRO A 88 2.15 -9.34 6.15
CA PRO A 88 0.71 -9.28 6.34
C PRO A 88 0.04 -10.18 5.28
N ASN A 89 -0.86 -11.06 5.73
CA ASN A 89 -1.57 -12.02 4.88
C ASN A 89 -2.61 -11.31 4.00
N ASP A 90 -2.18 -10.53 3.02
CA ASP A 90 -3.06 -9.71 2.16
C ASP A 90 -3.43 -10.35 0.81
N ASP A 91 -3.47 -11.68 0.71
CA ASP A 91 -3.93 -12.33 -0.54
C ASP A 91 -5.46 -12.22 -0.74
N MET A 92 -6.23 -11.68 0.22
CA MET A 92 -7.71 -11.71 0.20
C MET A 92 -8.40 -10.40 -0.20
N ARG A 93 -7.69 -9.28 -0.40
CA ARG A 93 -8.37 -7.97 -0.62
C ARG A 93 -8.59 -7.61 -2.09
N THR A 94 -7.90 -8.23 -3.04
CA THR A 94 -8.06 -7.94 -4.47
C THR A 94 -9.30 -8.61 -5.08
N GLU A 95 -9.90 -9.62 -4.44
CA GLU A 95 -11.15 -10.22 -4.92
C GLU A 95 -12.43 -9.47 -4.49
N ARG A 96 -12.36 -8.57 -3.50
CA ARG A 96 -13.57 -7.91 -2.96
C ARG A 96 -13.86 -6.52 -3.53
N SER A 97 -13.04 -6.00 -4.44
CA SER A 97 -13.32 -4.75 -5.17
C SER A 97 -13.76 -4.96 -6.62
N GLY A 98 -13.98 -6.22 -7.05
CA GLY A 98 -14.36 -6.59 -8.41
C GLY A 98 -15.84 -6.94 -8.65
N THR A 99 -16.70 -6.92 -7.64
CA THR A 99 -18.14 -7.25 -7.78
C THR A 99 -19.03 -6.18 -7.16
N ALA A 100 -18.90 -4.95 -7.65
CA ALA A 100 -19.91 -3.91 -7.50
C ALA A 100 -20.33 -3.43 -8.90
N ALA A 101 -21.17 -4.23 -9.58
CA ALA A 101 -22.10 -3.82 -10.65
C ALA A 101 -22.58 -5.04 -11.47
N SER A 102 -23.36 -5.96 -10.87
CA SER A 102 -24.32 -6.73 -11.66
C SER A 102 -25.60 -5.89 -11.74
N GLY A 103 -25.88 -5.38 -12.93
CA GLY A 103 -26.90 -4.36 -13.18
C GLY A 103 -28.30 -4.73 -12.71
N GLU A 104 -28.97 -3.74 -12.12
CA GLU A 104 -30.42 -3.70 -12.06
C GLU A 104 -30.97 -3.40 -13.47
N PRO A 105 -31.89 -4.22 -14.01
CA PRO A 105 -32.54 -3.93 -15.27
C PRO A 105 -33.54 -2.77 -15.06
N TRP A 106 -33.42 -1.73 -15.88
CA TRP A 106 -34.28 -0.53 -15.86
C TRP A 106 -35.72 -0.75 -16.37
N ASP A 107 -36.18 -1.98 -16.44
CA ASP A 107 -37.51 -2.30 -16.94
C ASP A 107 -38.42 -2.80 -15.81
N ALA A 108 -39.56 -2.10 -15.68
CA ALA A 108 -40.76 -2.44 -14.93
C ALA A 108 -40.94 -1.89 -13.50
N ALA A 109 -41.20 -0.57 -13.38
CA ALA A 109 -42.24 -0.05 -12.47
C ALA A 109 -42.68 1.39 -12.80
N CYS A 110 -42.94 1.69 -14.08
CA CYS A 110 -43.60 2.94 -14.51
C CYS A 110 -45.14 2.85 -14.53
N LEU A 111 -45.77 1.98 -13.73
CA LEU A 111 -47.23 1.89 -13.63
C LEU A 111 -47.70 1.59 -12.20
N GLN A 112 -47.56 2.57 -11.32
CA GLN A 112 -48.52 2.74 -10.22
C GLN A 112 -48.71 4.23 -9.92
N ARG A 113 -49.45 4.86 -10.84
CA ARG A 113 -50.18 6.09 -10.51
C ARG A 113 -51.48 5.76 -9.77
N PRO A 114 -51.96 6.68 -8.93
CA PRO A 114 -52.84 6.42 -7.80
C PRO A 114 -54.30 6.27 -8.24
N ARG A 115 -55.00 5.25 -7.77
CA ARG A 115 -56.46 5.23 -7.86
C ARG A 115 -57.02 6.18 -6.82
N ALA A 116 -57.54 7.28 -7.34
CA ALA A 116 -58.30 8.31 -6.68
C ALA A 116 -59.25 7.78 -5.59
N ARG A 117 -59.23 8.48 -4.45
CA ARG A 117 -60.34 8.61 -3.51
C ARG A 117 -61.67 8.64 -4.27
N ARG A 118 -62.49 7.60 -4.09
CA ARG A 118 -63.93 7.69 -4.33
C ARG A 118 -64.61 7.94 -3.00
N LEU A 119 -65.26 9.09 -2.97
CA LEU A 119 -66.30 9.50 -2.04
C LEU A 119 -67.32 8.38 -1.81
N ARG A 120 -67.61 8.10 -0.54
CA ARG A 120 -68.97 7.97 0.02
C ARG A 120 -68.87 7.97 1.55
#